data_AF-A0A924Z9B7-F1
#
_entry.id   AF-A0A924Z9B7-F1
#
_cell.length_a   1.000
_cell.length_b   1.000
_cell.length_c   1.000
_cell.angle_alpha   90.00
_cell.angle_beta   90.00
_cell.angle_gamma   90.00
#
_symmetry.space_group_name_H-M   'P 1'
#
loop_
_entity.id
_entity.type
_entity.pdbx_description
1 polymer ?
#
loop_
_entity_poly.entity_id
_entity_poly.type
_entity_poly.pdbx_seq_one_letter_code
_entity_poly.pdbx_strand_id
1 'polypeptide(L)'
;LSGGFITSGLIADACYALPEAEIRVMRIPAMARVTKLPEALLTELSRANPVFAPGVENYVAMGGVRALWQGDLCQCLREALNDSPVSDERARDGAVRGGRRMSASVVQQVLAAV
;
A
#
# COMPACT_ATOMS: atom_id res chain seq x y z
N LEU A 1 9.05 -6.44 0.10
CA LEU A 1 9.67 -6.15 1.41
C LEU A 1 8.54 -6.05 2.42
N SER A 2 8.61 -6.79 3.53
CA SER A 2 7.56 -6.84 4.56
C SER A 2 7.78 -5.76 5.62
N GLY A 3 8.38 -6.12 6.77
CA GLY A 3 8.66 -5.20 7.86
C GLY A 3 9.51 -3.98 7.49
N GLY A 4 10.41 -4.10 6.51
CA GLY A 4 11.22 -2.96 6.06
C GLY A 4 10.41 -1.78 5.51
N PHE A 5 9.24 -2.02 4.91
CA PHE A 5 8.37 -0.94 4.43
C PHE A 5 7.60 -0.26 5.56
N ILE A 6 7.32 -0.98 6.65
CA ILE A 6 6.63 -0.41 7.82
C ILE A 6 7.51 0.64 8.49
N THR A 7 8.79 0.32 8.67
CA THR A 7 9.73 1.19 9.41
C THR A 7 10.22 2.41 8.63
N SER A 8 10.07 2.42 7.30
CA SER A 8 10.60 3.51 6.46
C SER A 8 9.53 4.18 5.60
N GLY A 9 8.60 3.41 5.02
CA GLY A 9 7.55 3.95 4.15
C GLY A 9 6.31 4.42 4.93
N LEU A 10 5.83 3.60 5.88
CA LEU A 10 4.59 3.92 6.61
C LEU A 10 4.77 4.92 7.75
N ILE A 11 6.00 5.29 8.09
CA ILE A 11 6.29 6.38 9.04
C ILE A 11 6.38 7.75 8.37
N ALA A 12 6.47 7.81 7.03
CA ALA A 12 6.55 9.07 6.30
C ALA A 12 5.18 9.75 6.18
N ASP A 13 5.18 11.09 6.12
CA ASP A 13 3.98 11.91 5.85
C ASP A 13 3.36 11.56 4.48
N ALA A 14 4.23 11.35 3.48
CA ALA A 14 3.85 10.83 2.17
C ALA A 14 4.89 9.83 1.67
N CYS A 15 4.41 8.73 1.08
CA CYS A 15 5.24 7.71 0.46
C CYS A 15 4.99 7.68 -1.04
N TYR A 16 6.05 7.68 -1.85
CA TYR A 16 5.99 7.60 -3.31
C TYR A 16 6.84 6.42 -3.78
N ALA A 17 6.55 5.93 -4.97
CA ALA A 17 7.24 4.78 -5.54
C ALA A 17 7.39 4.91 -7.06
N LEU A 18 8.33 4.16 -7.63
CA LEU A 18 8.42 3.99 -9.08
C LEU A 18 7.46 2.88 -9.55
N PRO A 19 7.02 2.86 -10.82
CA PRO A 19 6.11 1.84 -11.33
C PRO A 19 6.62 0.41 -11.17
N GLU A 20 7.93 0.22 -11.21
CA GLU A 20 8.58 -1.10 -11.12
C GLU A 20 8.75 -1.58 -9.67
N ALA A 21 8.30 -0.80 -8.68
CA ALA A 21 8.48 -1.13 -7.27
C ALA A 21 7.69 -2.40 -6.87
N GLU A 22 8.41 -3.39 -6.33
CA GLU A 22 7.78 -4.62 -5.84
C GLU A 22 7.50 -4.57 -4.33
N ILE A 23 6.31 -4.12 -3.95
CA ILE A 23 5.84 -4.18 -2.56
C ILE A 23 5.04 -5.47 -2.34
N ARG A 24 5.33 -6.17 -1.24
CA ARG A 24 4.66 -7.43 -0.85
C ARG A 24 4.94 -7.74 0.61
N VAL A 25 3.92 -8.27 1.30
CA VAL A 25 4.03 -8.74 2.68
C VAL A 25 4.90 -10.00 2.77
N MET A 26 4.80 -10.90 1.80
CA MET A 26 5.54 -12.16 1.79
C MET A 26 5.65 -12.69 0.36
N ARG A 27 6.70 -13.47 0.05
CA ARG A 27 6.80 -14.17 -1.25
C ARG A 27 5.91 -15.43 -1.23
N ILE A 28 5.34 -15.79 -2.39
CA ILE A 28 4.45 -16.97 -2.54
C ILE A 28 5.05 -18.26 -1.93
N PRO A 29 6.32 -18.63 -2.14
CA PRO A 29 6.88 -19.86 -1.54
C PRO A 29 6.93 -19.83 -0.01
N ALA A 30 7.05 -18.65 0.60
CA ALA A 30 6.96 -18.49 2.05
C ALA A 30 5.49 -18.52 2.52
N MET A 31 4.58 -17.91 1.77
CA MET A 31 3.13 -17.99 2.03
C MET A 31 2.63 -19.43 2.01
N ALA A 32 3.03 -20.24 1.02
CA ALA A 32 2.67 -21.65 0.93
C ALA A 32 3.10 -22.43 2.17
N ARG A 33 4.35 -22.23 2.63
CA ARG A 33 4.86 -22.91 3.83
C ARG A 33 4.11 -22.56 5.11
N VAL A 34 3.67 -21.31 5.26
CA VAL A 34 2.94 -20.83 6.45
C VAL A 34 1.47 -21.26 6.40
N THR A 35 0.80 -20.99 5.28
CA THR A 35 -0.64 -21.25 5.09
C THR A 35 -0.99 -22.71 4.80
N LYS A 36 0.02 -23.53 4.47
CA LYS A 36 -0.13 -24.92 4.01
C LYS A 36 -0.94 -25.06 2.72
N LEU A 37 -1.04 -23.99 1.94
CA LEU A 37 -1.68 -23.98 0.63
C LEU A 37 -0.66 -24.28 -0.49
N PRO A 38 -1.08 -24.92 -1.60
CA PRO A 38 -0.23 -25.09 -2.77
C PRO A 38 0.20 -23.74 -3.37
N GLU A 39 1.45 -23.64 -3.83
CA GLU A 39 1.96 -22.43 -4.50
C GLU A 39 1.16 -22.08 -5.76
N ALA A 40 0.71 -23.08 -6.50
CA ALA A 40 -0.11 -22.89 -7.70
C ALA A 40 -1.43 -22.17 -7.38
N LEU A 41 -2.09 -22.53 -6.27
CA LEU A 41 -3.32 -21.87 -5.83
C LEU A 41 -3.06 -20.42 -5.44
N LEU A 42 -1.99 -20.16 -4.68
CA LEU A 42 -1.61 -18.80 -4.28
C LEU A 42 -1.21 -17.93 -5.48
N THR A 43 -0.60 -18.53 -6.50
CA THR A 43 -0.25 -17.86 -7.76
C THR A 43 -1.50 -17.53 -8.58
N GLU A 44 -2.52 -18.37 -8.56
CA GLU A 44 -3.79 -18.03 -9.20
C GLU A 44 -4.50 -16.90 -8.45
N LEU A 45 -4.55 -17.00 -7.12
CA LEU A 45 -5.17 -15.97 -6.28
C LEU A 45 -4.47 -14.61 -6.41
N SER A 46 -3.16 -14.57 -6.68
CA SER A 46 -2.42 -13.33 -6.89
C SER A 46 -2.83 -12.55 -8.13
N ARG A 47 -3.54 -13.17 -9.08
CA ARG A 47 -4.06 -12.47 -10.26
C ARG A 47 -5.28 -11.61 -9.95
N ALA A 48 -6.07 -12.01 -8.96
CA ALA A 48 -7.36 -11.39 -8.66
C ALA A 48 -7.39 -10.70 -7.29
N ASN A 49 -6.42 -10.98 -6.41
CA ASN A 49 -6.42 -10.47 -5.05
C ASN A 49 -5.15 -9.66 -4.74
N PRO A 50 -5.31 -8.35 -4.46
CA PRO A 50 -4.24 -7.42 -4.10
C PRO A 50 -3.30 -7.90 -2.99
N VAL A 51 -3.79 -8.75 -2.07
CA VAL A 51 -3.01 -9.26 -0.94
C VAL A 51 -1.91 -10.23 -1.39
N PHE A 52 -2.16 -10.99 -2.46
CA PHE A 52 -1.23 -11.99 -2.99
C PHE A 52 -0.45 -11.48 -4.20
N ALA A 53 -0.97 -10.47 -4.90
CA ALA A 53 -0.32 -9.83 -6.04
C ALA A 53 0.98 -9.11 -5.65
N PRO A 54 2.11 -9.36 -6.33
CA PRO A 54 3.26 -8.46 -6.26
C PRO A 54 2.91 -7.15 -6.97
N GLY A 55 3.50 -6.04 -6.52
CA GLY A 55 3.38 -4.74 -7.20
C GLY A 55 3.02 -3.62 -6.24
N VAL A 56 3.03 -2.40 -6.77
CA VAL A 56 2.86 -1.16 -6.00
C VAL A 56 1.47 -0.57 -6.13
N GLU A 57 0.74 -0.92 -7.18
CA GLU A 57 -0.59 -0.42 -7.53
C GLU A 57 -1.58 -0.66 -6.41
N ASN A 58 -1.52 -1.84 -5.78
CA ASN A 58 -2.35 -2.18 -4.64
C ASN A 58 -2.06 -1.27 -3.44
N TYR A 59 -0.80 -0.89 -3.22
CA TYR A 59 -0.44 0.02 -2.15
C TYR A 59 -0.89 1.45 -2.45
N VAL A 60 -0.97 1.85 -3.72
CA VAL A 60 -1.61 3.11 -4.14
C VAL A 60 -3.11 3.08 -3.88
N ALA A 61 -3.79 1.99 -4.29
CA ALA A 61 -5.22 1.82 -4.10
C ALA A 61 -5.62 1.74 -2.62
N MET A 62 -4.76 1.15 -1.78
CA MET A 62 -4.94 1.12 -0.33
C MET A 62 -4.61 2.46 0.33
N GLY A 63 -3.88 3.35 -0.33
CA GLY A 63 -3.39 4.63 0.22
C GLY A 63 -2.09 4.52 1.02
N GLY A 64 -1.42 3.36 1.04
CA GLY A 64 -0.08 3.22 1.66
C GLY A 64 1.04 3.85 0.84
N VAL A 65 0.84 3.98 -0.48
CA VAL A 65 1.63 4.80 -1.39
C VAL A 65 0.72 5.90 -1.92
N ARG A 66 1.18 7.15 -1.92
CA ARG A 66 0.39 8.30 -2.35
C ARG A 66 0.23 8.33 -3.86
N ALA A 67 1.35 8.20 -4.58
CA ALA A 67 1.38 8.18 -6.04
C ALA A 67 2.63 7.45 -6.56
N LEU A 68 2.58 7.09 -7.85
CA LEU A 68 3.74 6.62 -8.60
C LEU A 68 4.42 7.79 -9.29
N TRP A 69 5.75 7.88 -9.17
CA TRP A 69 6.55 8.88 -9.88
C TRP A 69 6.98 8.34 -11.24
N GLN A 70 6.85 9.18 -12.27
CA GLN A 70 7.24 8.89 -13.65
C GLN A 70 7.81 10.17 -14.27
N GLY A 71 8.72 10.04 -15.24
CA GLY A 71 9.33 11.20 -15.90
C GLY A 71 10.42 11.86 -15.05
N ASP A 72 10.36 13.20 -14.88
CA ASP A 72 11.36 13.96 -14.14
C ASP A 72 11.21 13.77 -12.62
N LEU A 73 12.00 12.86 -12.06
CA LEU A 73 12.01 12.55 -10.64
C LEU A 73 12.44 13.73 -9.76
N CYS A 74 13.30 14.63 -10.27
CA CYS A 74 13.69 15.82 -9.54
C CYS A 74 12.50 16.77 -9.38
N GLN A 75 11.68 16.91 -10.41
CA GLN A 75 10.43 17.66 -10.33
C GLN A 75 9.45 16.99 -9.36
N CYS A 76 9.22 15.69 -9.49
CA CYS A 76 8.33 14.95 -8.60
C CYS A 76 8.71 15.12 -7.12
N LEU A 77 10.00 15.10 -6.79
CA LEU A 77 10.48 15.32 -5.44
C LEU A 77 10.18 16.73 -4.92
N ARG A 78 10.40 17.77 -5.73
CA ARG A 78 10.11 19.16 -5.33
C ARG A 78 8.62 19.34 -5.05
N GLU A 79 7.76 18.81 -5.92
CA GLU A 79 6.30 18.85 -5.74
C GLU A 79 5.89 18.10 -4.47
N ALA A 80 6.43 16.91 -4.24
CA ALA A 80 6.14 16.13 -3.05
C ALA A 80 6.50 16.85 -1.75
N LEU A 81 7.62 17.58 -1.72
CA LEU A 81 8.03 18.37 -0.55
C LEU A 81 7.10 19.56 -0.31
N ASN A 82 6.58 20.17 -1.37
CA ASN A 82 5.66 21.32 -1.25
C ASN A 82 4.23 20.88 -0.86
N ASP A 83 3.76 19.74 -1.35
CA ASP A 83 2.37 19.30 -1.24
C ASP A 83 2.15 18.13 -0.24
N SER A 84 3.18 17.78 0.54
CA SER A 84 3.07 16.70 1.53
C SER A 84 1.97 17.03 2.56
N PRO A 85 1.07 16.08 2.87
CA PRO A 85 0.04 16.36 3.86
C PRO A 85 0.68 16.40 5.25
N VAL A 86 0.11 17.18 6.16
CA VAL A 86 0.54 17.21 7.57
C VAL A 86 -0.30 16.27 8.45
N SER A 87 -1.32 15.63 7.87
CA SER A 87 -2.22 14.66 8.49
C SER A 87 -2.15 13.32 7.77
N ASP A 88 -2.41 12.23 8.49
CA ASP A 88 -2.49 10.90 7.88
C ASP A 88 -3.80 10.73 7.10
N GLU A 89 -3.71 10.83 5.77
CA GLU A 89 -4.86 10.72 4.86
C GLU A 89 -5.10 9.30 4.33
N ARG A 90 -4.27 8.34 4.73
CA ARG A 90 -4.18 7.05 4.03
C ARG A 90 -5.43 6.20 4.12
N ALA A 91 -6.19 6.32 5.21
CA ALA A 91 -7.47 5.64 5.39
C ALA A 91 -8.56 6.23 4.46
N ARG A 92 -8.59 7.56 4.32
CA ARG A 92 -9.51 8.26 3.42
C ARG A 92 -9.20 7.94 1.97
N ASP A 93 -7.92 8.03 1.59
CA ASP A 93 -7.44 7.70 0.25
C ASP A 93 -7.79 6.25 -0.11
N GLY A 94 -7.59 5.32 0.82
CA GLY A 94 -7.94 3.91 0.63
C GLY A 94 -9.43 3.67 0.44
N ALA A 95 -10.30 4.47 1.06
CA ALA A 95 -11.74 4.41 0.83
C ALA A 95 -12.11 4.96 -0.56
N VAL A 96 -11.60 6.13 -0.92
CA VAL A 96 -11.88 6.79 -2.23
C VAL A 96 -11.38 5.95 -3.40
N ARG A 97 -10.17 5.37 -3.28
CA ARG A 97 -9.53 4.56 -4.33
C ARG A 97 -9.98 3.09 -4.31
N GLY A 98 -10.81 2.70 -3.34
CA GLY A 98 -11.43 1.38 -3.29
C GLY A 98 -10.55 0.24 -2.78
N GLY A 99 -9.31 0.49 -2.34
CA GLY A 99 -8.42 -0.54 -1.81
C GLY A 99 -8.67 -0.90 -0.33
N ARG A 100 -8.92 0.09 0.54
CA ARG A 100 -9.24 -0.10 1.97
C ARG A 100 -10.57 0.56 2.34
N ARG A 101 -11.65 0.01 1.80
CA ARG A 101 -13.01 0.59 1.87
C ARG A 101 -13.53 0.82 3.30
N MET A 102 -13.15 -0.06 4.24
CA MET A 102 -13.70 -0.03 5.60
C MET A 102 -12.87 0.80 6.58
N SER A 103 -11.58 1.05 6.29
CA SER A 103 -10.65 1.61 7.27
C SER A 103 -11.08 2.99 7.78
N ALA A 104 -11.45 3.91 6.88
CA ALA A 104 -11.91 5.24 7.28
C ALA A 104 -13.18 5.19 8.15
N SER A 105 -14.16 4.36 7.78
CA SER A 105 -15.40 4.19 8.56
C SER A 105 -15.13 3.62 9.94
N VAL A 106 -14.27 2.62 10.06
CA VAL A 106 -13.93 2.00 11.35
C VAL A 106 -13.25 3.03 12.26
N VAL A 107 -12.30 3.81 11.73
CA VAL A 107 -11.65 4.89 12.50
C VAL A 107 -12.69 5.87 13.05
N GLN A 108 -13.64 6.31 12.23
CA GLN A 108 -14.69 7.23 12.67
C GLN A 108 -15.59 6.63 13.75
N GLN A 109 -15.98 5.36 13.62
CA GLN A 109 -16.79 4.67 14.63
C GLN A 109 -16.06 4.54 15.97
N VAL A 110 -14.76 4.24 15.94
CA VAL A 110 -13.94 4.17 17.15
C VAL A 110 -13.85 5.53 17.83
N LEU A 111 -13.60 6.61 17.07
CA LEU A 111 -13.52 7.97 17.61
C LEU A 111 -14.86 8.45 18.18
N ALA A 112 -15.98 8.07 17.57
CA ALA A 112 -17.32 8.43 18.05
C ALA A 112 -17.79 7.62 19.27
N ALA A 113 -17.11 6.53 19.60
CA ALA A 113 -17.42 5.70 20.77
C ALA A 113 -16.75 6.19 22.06
N VAL A 114 -15.94 7.26 21.97
CA VAL A 114 -15.22 7.88 23.10
C VAL A 114 -16.04 9.02 23.69
#